data_AF-A0A8F4J4H6-F1
#
_entry.id   AF-A0A8F4J4H6-F1
#
_cell.length_a   1.000
_cell.length_b   1.000
_cell.length_c   1.000
_cell.angle_alpha   90.00
_cell.angle_beta   90.00
_cell.angle_gamma   90.00
#
_symmetry.space_group_name_H-M   'P 1'
#
loop_
_entity.id
_entity.type
_entity.pdbx_description
1 polymer ?
#
loop_
_entity_poly.entity_id
_entity_poly.type
_entity_poly.pdbx_seq_one_letter_code
_entity_poly.pdbx_strand_id
1 'polypeptide(L)'
;MSDPDELPFADRPLVAAEPGERPAIVPPSAPRSFQAAAGIQGRQFAEQADTLLTHLGFELRGRRVLAEVGVEIDQEAVSPTGTLVWFEYKGSVQGHRPGLRRTDTLKKAIANGALLRALAEPAPYVVITSHLPEAGSGAAMLAAATELGYLTDVVCLYDPSATARLKRW
;
A
#
# COMPACT_ATOMS: atom_id res chain seq x y z
N MET A 1 -48.46 -38.79 22.08
CA MET A 1 -47.24 -39.17 21.34
C MET A 1 -47.73 -39.45 19.94
N SER A 2 -47.63 -38.44 19.06
CA SER A 2 -48.32 -38.36 17.77
C SER A 2 -47.29 -38.16 16.66
N ASP A 3 -47.64 -38.67 15.48
CA ASP A 3 -46.88 -38.91 14.25
C ASP A 3 -46.01 -37.75 13.68
N PRO A 4 -44.98 -38.09 12.87
CA PRO A 4 -44.19 -37.17 12.04
C PRO A 4 -44.85 -36.96 10.65
N ASP A 5 -44.25 -36.07 9.84
CA ASP A 5 -44.59 -35.75 8.45
C ASP A 5 -45.86 -34.92 8.19
N GLU A 6 -45.69 -33.58 8.17
CA GLU A 6 -46.34 -32.73 7.14
C GLU A 6 -45.64 -31.35 7.09
N LEU A 7 -44.87 -31.11 6.02
CA LEU A 7 -44.39 -29.78 5.63
C LEU A 7 -45.43 -29.16 4.69
N PRO A 8 -46.07 -28.02 5.00
CA PRO A 8 -46.98 -27.38 4.07
C PRO A 8 -46.22 -26.44 3.13
N PHE A 9 -45.60 -26.99 2.08
CA PHE A 9 -45.34 -26.20 0.87
C PHE A 9 -46.56 -26.30 -0.04
N ALA A 10 -47.61 -25.54 0.29
CA ALA A 10 -48.75 -25.39 -0.59
C ALA A 10 -48.35 -24.55 -1.81
N ASP A 11 -48.54 -25.13 -3.00
CA ASP A 11 -48.43 -24.51 -4.31
C ASP A 11 -49.16 -23.16 -4.34
N ARG A 12 -48.39 -22.08 -4.41
CA ARG A 12 -48.90 -20.75 -4.66
C ARG A 12 -48.78 -20.48 -6.16
N PRO A 13 -49.87 -20.22 -6.89
CA PRO A 13 -49.80 -20.04 -8.34
C PRO A 13 -48.92 -18.83 -8.67
N LEU A 14 -47.98 -19.04 -9.60
CA LEU A 14 -47.10 -18.01 -10.12
C LEU A 14 -47.96 -17.01 -10.91
N VAL A 15 -48.21 -15.84 -10.33
CA VAL A 15 -48.86 -14.73 -11.04
C VAL A 15 -47.87 -14.26 -12.11
N ALA A 16 -48.22 -14.44 -13.37
CA ALA A 16 -47.45 -13.91 -14.49
C ALA A 16 -47.40 -12.39 -14.38
N ALA A 17 -46.22 -11.83 -14.15
CA ALA A 17 -46.02 -10.39 -14.16
C ALA A 17 -45.99 -9.91 -15.61
N GLU A 18 -46.88 -8.96 -15.94
CA GLU A 18 -46.89 -8.21 -17.19
C GLU A 18 -45.50 -7.62 -17.51
N PRO A 19 -45.07 -7.56 -18.78
CA PRO A 19 -43.75 -7.07 -19.16
C PRO A 19 -43.66 -5.55 -19.00
N GLY A 20 -43.42 -5.09 -17.77
CA GLY A 20 -43.04 -3.74 -17.44
C GLY A 20 -41.59 -3.47 -17.86
N GLU A 21 -41.41 -2.41 -18.64
CA GLU A 21 -40.13 -1.91 -19.14
C GLU A 21 -39.12 -1.75 -18.00
N ARG A 22 -38.08 -2.60 -17.99
CA ARG A 22 -37.03 -2.54 -16.96
C ARG A 22 -36.26 -1.22 -17.15
N PRO A 23 -36.09 -0.40 -16.11
CA PRO A 23 -35.25 0.79 -16.24
C PRO A 23 -33.85 0.37 -16.68
N ALA A 24 -33.35 1.01 -17.73
CA ALA A 24 -32.03 0.76 -18.28
C ALA A 24 -30.97 0.86 -17.16
N ILE A 25 -30.22 -0.22 -16.95
CA ILE A 25 -29.04 -0.20 -16.09
C ILE A 25 -28.03 0.67 -16.80
N VAL A 26 -27.87 1.92 -16.34
CA VAL A 26 -26.78 2.79 -16.79
C VAL A 26 -25.48 2.14 -16.31
N PRO A 27 -24.56 1.72 -17.20
CA PRO A 27 -23.29 1.18 -16.76
C PRO A 27 -22.54 2.26 -15.97
N PRO A 28 -21.92 1.92 -14.82
CA PRO A 28 -21.12 2.90 -14.08
C PRO A 28 -20.02 3.44 -14.98
N SER A 29 -19.90 4.76 -15.04
CA SER A 29 -18.89 5.44 -15.83
C SER A 29 -17.48 5.13 -15.32
N ALA A 30 -16.75 4.36 -16.13
CA ALA A 30 -15.30 4.23 -16.29
C ALA A 30 -14.39 3.93 -15.06
N PRO A 31 -14.02 2.66 -14.82
CA PRO A 31 -12.89 2.27 -13.95
C PRO A 31 -11.48 2.70 -14.46
N ARG A 32 -11.36 3.17 -15.71
CA ARG A 32 -10.07 3.59 -16.30
C ARG A 32 -9.52 4.92 -15.75
N SER A 33 -10.37 5.83 -15.27
CA SER A 33 -9.95 7.17 -14.82
C SER A 33 -9.22 7.13 -13.46
N PHE A 34 -9.71 6.31 -12.52
CA PHE A 34 -9.14 6.20 -11.18
C PHE A 34 -7.76 5.56 -11.16
N GLN A 35 -7.53 4.52 -11.96
CA GLN A 35 -6.24 3.83 -12.02
C GLN A 35 -5.17 4.70 -12.69
N ALA A 36 -5.52 5.41 -13.77
CA ALA A 36 -4.62 6.34 -14.43
C ALA A 36 -4.22 7.51 -13.49
N ALA A 37 -5.20 8.07 -12.75
CA ALA A 37 -4.94 9.11 -11.76
C ALA A 37 -4.05 8.63 -10.61
N ALA A 38 -4.29 7.41 -10.09
CA ALA A 38 -3.44 6.82 -9.06
C ALA A 38 -1.99 6.61 -9.55
N GLY A 39 -1.81 6.18 -10.80
CA GLY A 39 -0.49 6.05 -11.41
C GLY A 39 0.26 7.37 -11.57
N ILE A 40 -0.43 8.45 -11.95
CA ILE A 40 0.17 9.80 -12.04
C ILE A 40 0.60 10.29 -10.66
N GLN A 41 -0.26 10.16 -9.65
CA GLN A 41 0.05 10.58 -8.28
C GLN A 41 1.21 9.79 -7.67
N GLY A 42 1.28 8.48 -7.95
CA GLY A 42 2.41 7.66 -7.51
C GLY A 42 3.73 8.15 -8.09
N ARG A 43 3.78 8.48 -9.38
CA ARG A 43 4.98 9.05 -10.03
C ARG A 43 5.37 10.40 -9.44
N GLN A 44 4.41 11.31 -9.25
CA GLN A 44 4.69 12.62 -8.63
C GLN A 44 5.26 12.47 -7.22
N PHE A 45 4.76 11.53 -6.43
CA PHE A 45 5.30 11.27 -5.11
C PHE A 45 6.71 10.65 -5.16
N ALA A 46 6.95 9.72 -6.11
CA ALA A 46 8.28 9.16 -6.32
C ALA A 46 9.30 10.24 -6.68
N GLU A 47 8.96 11.17 -7.58
CA GLU A 47 9.81 12.32 -7.93
C GLU A 47 10.15 13.19 -6.71
N GLN A 48 9.20 13.41 -5.81
CA GLN A 48 9.45 14.14 -4.55
C GLN A 48 10.41 13.38 -3.63
N ALA A 49 10.24 12.06 -3.51
CA ALA A 49 11.12 11.21 -2.71
C ALA A 49 12.55 11.21 -3.29
N ASP A 50 12.69 11.02 -4.60
CA ASP A 50 13.99 11.04 -5.29
C ASP A 50 14.69 12.40 -5.15
N THR A 51 13.92 13.49 -5.25
CA THR A 51 14.44 14.86 -5.05
C THR A 51 14.99 15.02 -3.64
N LEU A 52 14.25 14.55 -2.62
CA LEU A 52 14.70 14.59 -1.22
C LEU A 52 15.98 13.77 -1.03
N LEU A 53 16.01 12.53 -1.52
CA LEU A 53 17.15 11.64 -1.36
C LEU A 53 18.40 12.20 -2.06
N THR A 54 18.25 12.71 -3.28
CA THR A 54 19.33 13.38 -4.03
C THR A 54 19.84 14.60 -3.28
N HIS A 55 18.95 15.44 -2.72
CA HIS A 55 19.33 16.61 -1.93
C HIS A 55 20.10 16.24 -0.66
N LEU A 56 19.81 15.07 -0.09
CA LEU A 56 20.53 14.53 1.06
C LEU A 56 21.83 13.79 0.70
N GLY A 57 22.18 13.74 -0.60
CA GLY A 57 23.44 13.16 -1.08
C GLY A 57 23.40 11.65 -1.34
N PHE A 58 22.22 11.04 -1.41
CA PHE A 58 22.11 9.65 -1.85
C PHE A 58 22.40 9.51 -3.34
N GLU A 59 23.17 8.48 -3.71
CA GLU A 59 23.35 8.05 -5.10
C GLU A 59 22.21 7.10 -5.49
N LEU A 60 21.28 7.58 -6.32
CA LEU A 60 20.13 6.82 -6.78
C LEU A 60 20.52 5.85 -7.91
N ARG A 61 20.25 4.54 -7.74
CA ARG A 61 20.55 3.47 -8.71
C ARG A 61 19.35 2.95 -9.50
N GLY A 62 18.16 3.39 -9.12
CA GLY A 62 16.89 3.10 -9.75
C GLY A 62 16.22 1.87 -9.14
N ARG A 63 15.18 1.39 -9.81
CA ARG A 63 14.40 0.23 -9.40
C ARG A 63 15.23 -1.05 -9.34
N ARG A 64 14.97 -1.90 -8.34
CA ARG A 64 15.62 -3.20 -8.16
C ARG A 64 14.59 -4.31 -8.00
N VAL A 65 14.72 -5.39 -8.79
CA VAL A 65 13.91 -6.61 -8.63
C VAL A 65 14.74 -7.68 -7.92
N LEU A 66 14.23 -8.16 -6.79
CA LEU A 66 14.83 -9.22 -5.98
C LEU A 66 14.09 -10.53 -6.26
N ALA A 67 14.48 -11.19 -7.34
CA ALA A 67 13.78 -12.36 -7.88
C ALA A 67 13.67 -13.53 -6.88
N GLU A 68 14.64 -13.68 -5.97
CA GLU A 68 14.68 -14.71 -4.93
C GLU A 68 13.46 -14.69 -4.01
N VAL A 69 12.91 -13.49 -3.76
CA VAL A 69 11.76 -13.27 -2.87
C VAL A 69 10.58 -12.60 -3.58
N GLY A 70 10.70 -12.36 -4.89
CA GLY A 70 9.65 -11.75 -5.72
C GLY A 70 9.30 -10.31 -5.34
N VAL A 71 10.23 -9.57 -4.71
CA VAL A 71 10.00 -8.18 -4.27
C VAL A 71 10.62 -7.21 -5.28
N GLU A 72 9.88 -6.18 -5.64
CA GLU A 72 10.38 -5.01 -6.37
C GLU A 72 10.57 -3.86 -5.38
N ILE A 73 11.77 -3.27 -5.39
CA ILE A 73 12.13 -2.07 -4.65
C ILE A 73 12.01 -0.89 -5.60
N ASP A 74 11.30 0.15 -5.19
CA ASP A 74 11.09 1.35 -6.01
C ASP A 74 12.41 2.05 -6.34
N GLN A 75 13.31 2.12 -5.35
CA GLN A 75 14.59 2.79 -5.49
C GLN A 75 15.68 2.13 -4.63
N GLU A 76 16.73 1.61 -5.28
CA GLU A 76 17.99 1.28 -4.63
C GLU A 76 18.89 2.52 -4.61
N ALA A 77 19.54 2.79 -3.48
CA ALA A 77 20.45 3.92 -3.37
C ALA A 77 21.61 3.64 -2.42
N VAL A 78 22.72 4.36 -2.61
CA VAL A 78 23.84 4.38 -1.68
C VAL A 78 23.79 5.70 -0.90
N SER A 79 23.83 5.59 0.42
CA SER A 79 23.84 6.75 1.30
C SER A 79 25.17 7.52 1.24
N PRO A 80 25.23 8.76 1.74
CA PRO A 80 26.49 9.51 1.83
C PRO A 80 27.61 8.80 2.61
N THR A 81 27.27 7.88 3.53
CA THR A 81 28.27 7.08 4.26
C THR A 81 28.72 5.81 3.53
N GLY A 82 28.14 5.51 2.36
CA GLY A 82 28.44 4.32 1.57
C GLY A 82 27.53 3.12 1.86
N THR A 83 26.47 3.29 2.66
CA THR A 83 25.54 2.20 2.98
C THR A 83 24.53 2.01 1.85
N LEU A 84 24.38 0.78 1.35
CA LEU A 84 23.30 0.42 0.43
C LEU A 84 21.96 0.42 1.19
N VAL A 85 20.95 1.10 0.66
CA VAL A 85 19.60 1.20 1.24
C VAL A 85 18.55 0.95 0.16
N TRP A 86 17.50 0.22 0.52
CA TRP A 86 16.34 -0.01 -0.33
C TRP A 86 15.18 0.86 0.12
N PHE A 87 14.65 1.66 -0.81
CA PHE A 87 13.54 2.56 -0.58
C PHE A 87 12.28 2.08 -1.28
N GLU A 88 11.17 2.12 -0.54
CA GLU A 88 9.82 1.91 -1.05
C GLU A 88 9.01 3.20 -0.90
N TYR A 89 8.27 3.56 -1.94
CA TYR A 89 7.47 4.77 -2.01
C TYR A 89 5.98 4.45 -1.83
N LYS A 90 5.40 4.99 -0.75
CA LYS A 90 3.98 4.82 -0.42
C LYS A 90 3.36 6.19 -0.17
N GLY A 91 3.16 6.96 -1.23
CA GLY A 91 2.53 8.26 -1.13
C GLY A 91 1.44 8.50 -2.16
N SER A 92 0.64 9.50 -1.85
CA SER A 92 -0.37 10.07 -2.73
C SER A 92 -0.62 11.50 -2.26
N VAL A 93 -0.89 12.38 -3.23
CA VAL A 93 -1.16 13.81 -3.03
C VAL A 93 -2.66 14.07 -2.81
N GLN A 94 -3.54 13.09 -3.08
CA GLN A 94 -5.00 13.25 -3.07
C GLN A 94 -5.72 12.06 -2.41
N GLY A 95 -6.94 12.30 -1.92
CA GLY A 95 -7.82 11.27 -1.37
C GLY A 95 -7.91 11.25 0.16
N HIS A 96 -8.86 10.47 0.68
CA HIS A 96 -9.23 10.50 2.10
C HIS A 96 -8.24 9.79 3.04
N ARG A 97 -7.45 8.84 2.52
CA ARG A 97 -6.51 8.03 3.31
C ARG A 97 -5.18 7.89 2.53
N PRO A 98 -4.40 8.97 2.39
CA PRO A 98 -3.15 8.95 1.63
C PRO A 98 -2.06 8.12 2.33
N GLY A 99 -1.10 7.65 1.53
CA GLY A 99 0.07 6.92 2.03
C GLY A 99 -0.28 5.70 2.89
N LEU A 100 0.36 5.58 4.05
CA LEU A 100 0.17 4.47 4.98
C LEU A 100 -1.09 4.59 5.85
N ARG A 101 -1.87 5.68 5.75
CA ARG A 101 -3.22 5.73 6.35
C ARG A 101 -4.16 4.70 5.71
N ARG A 102 -3.85 4.25 4.50
CA ARG A 102 -4.49 3.11 3.84
C ARG A 102 -3.87 1.80 4.32
N THR A 103 -4.70 0.98 4.97
CA THR A 103 -4.23 -0.29 5.55
C THR A 103 -3.81 -1.31 4.51
N ASP A 104 -4.36 -1.27 3.29
CA ASP A 104 -3.91 -2.12 2.18
C ASP A 104 -2.50 -1.71 1.71
N THR A 105 -2.23 -0.41 1.60
CA THR A 105 -0.91 0.14 1.27
C THR A 105 0.13 -0.22 2.34
N LEU A 106 -0.23 -0.08 3.62
CA LEU A 106 0.62 -0.46 4.75
C LEU A 106 0.93 -1.96 4.75
N LYS A 107 -0.08 -2.81 4.58
CA LYS A 107 0.12 -4.26 4.52
C LYS A 107 1.05 -4.68 3.38
N LYS A 108 0.99 -4.01 2.22
CA LYS A 108 1.92 -4.28 1.11
C LYS A 108 3.36 -3.96 1.47
N ALA A 109 3.63 -2.80 2.09
CA ALA A 109 4.97 -2.45 2.54
C ALA A 109 5.49 -3.43 3.60
N ILE A 110 4.63 -3.81 4.56
CA ILE A 110 4.97 -4.81 5.58
C ILE A 110 5.27 -6.18 4.94
N ALA A 111 4.47 -6.61 3.98
CA ALA A 111 4.67 -7.89 3.29
C ALA A 111 6.01 -7.93 2.54
N ASN A 112 6.35 -6.85 1.81
CA ASN A 112 7.66 -6.72 1.16
C ASN A 112 8.77 -6.82 2.21
N GLY A 113 8.70 -6.02 3.28
CA GLY A 113 9.68 -6.04 4.37
C GLY A 113 9.86 -7.42 5.03
N ALA A 114 8.75 -8.13 5.26
CA ALA A 114 8.78 -9.48 5.81
C ALA A 114 9.42 -10.50 4.84
N LEU A 115 9.14 -10.41 3.54
CA LEU A 115 9.76 -11.26 2.52
C LEU A 115 11.28 -11.00 2.41
N LEU A 116 11.72 -9.75 2.52
CA LEU A 116 13.15 -9.40 2.50
C LEU A 116 13.93 -10.04 3.65
N ARG A 117 13.28 -10.41 4.76
CA ARG A 117 13.94 -11.14 5.87
C ARG A 117 14.37 -12.56 5.50
N ALA A 118 13.90 -13.11 4.37
CA ALA A 118 14.36 -14.39 3.86
C ALA A 118 15.71 -14.31 3.14
N LEU A 119 16.20 -13.10 2.83
CA LEU A 119 17.52 -12.89 2.24
C LEU A 119 18.61 -13.07 3.30
N ALA A 120 19.77 -13.57 2.89
CA ALA A 120 20.91 -13.76 3.80
C ALA A 120 21.44 -12.42 4.35
N GLU A 121 21.55 -11.41 3.49
CA GLU A 121 22.05 -10.08 3.81
C GLU A 121 21.15 -9.01 3.18
N PRO A 122 19.94 -8.76 3.73
CA PRO A 122 19.08 -7.72 3.21
C PRO A 122 19.65 -6.34 3.52
N ALA A 123 19.64 -5.44 2.53
CA ALA A 123 19.90 -4.04 2.81
C ALA A 123 18.77 -3.45 3.67
N PRO A 124 19.05 -2.40 4.47
CA PRO A 124 18.02 -1.63 5.18
C PRO A 124 16.84 -1.28 4.26
N TYR A 125 15.62 -1.62 4.71
CA TYR A 125 14.38 -1.37 3.97
C TYR A 125 13.63 -0.20 4.59
N VAL A 126 13.61 0.93 3.87
CA VAL A 126 13.05 2.20 4.34
C VAL A 126 11.83 2.57 3.51
N VAL A 127 10.71 2.82 4.17
CA VAL A 127 9.49 3.27 3.49
C VAL A 127 9.38 4.78 3.58
N ILE A 128 9.36 5.47 2.44
CA ILE A 128 9.02 6.89 2.36
C ILE A 128 7.53 7.02 2.06
N THR A 129 6.79 7.73 2.90
CA THR A 129 5.34 7.89 2.77
C THR A 129 4.90 9.33 2.84
N SER A 130 3.75 9.65 2.25
CA SER A 130 3.13 10.95 2.40
C SER A 130 2.46 11.13 3.78
N HIS A 131 1.93 10.06 4.37
CA HIS A 131 1.20 10.13 5.63
C HIS A 131 1.29 8.83 6.43
N LEU A 132 1.40 8.98 7.75
CA LEU A 132 1.40 7.88 8.70
C LEU A 132 -0.01 7.63 9.27
N PRO A 133 -0.32 6.38 9.66
CA PRO A 133 -1.50 6.12 10.47
C PRO A 133 -1.29 6.70 11.89
N GLU A 134 -2.24 7.51 12.36
CA GLU A 134 -2.14 8.18 13.67
C GLU A 134 -2.67 7.32 14.82
N ALA A 135 -3.64 6.44 14.54
CA ALA A 135 -4.28 5.60 15.54
C ALA A 135 -4.89 4.33 14.94
N GLY A 136 -5.39 3.46 15.81
CA GLY A 136 -6.11 2.25 15.45
C GLY A 136 -5.24 1.17 14.82
N SER A 137 -5.86 0.30 14.03
CA SER A 137 -5.19 -0.90 13.48
C SER A 137 -4.00 -0.57 12.59
N GLY A 138 -4.03 0.53 11.83
CA GLY A 138 -2.89 0.95 11.01
C GLY A 138 -1.66 1.30 11.85
N ALA A 139 -1.85 2.05 12.93
CA ALA A 139 -0.76 2.41 13.84
C ALA A 139 -0.20 1.16 14.55
N ALA A 140 -1.09 0.25 15.00
CA ALA A 140 -0.70 -1.02 15.61
C ALA A 140 0.08 -1.92 14.64
N MET A 141 -0.36 -2.02 13.37
CA MET A 141 0.35 -2.78 12.33
C MET A 141 1.75 -2.22 12.07
N LEU A 142 1.86 -0.90 11.95
CA LEU A 142 3.14 -0.23 11.73
C LEU A 142 4.09 -0.48 12.91
N ALA A 143 3.63 -0.30 14.14
CA ALA A 143 4.43 -0.54 15.34
C ALA A 143 4.95 -1.99 15.40
N ALA A 144 4.06 -2.97 15.20
CA ALA A 144 4.45 -4.38 15.20
C ALA A 144 5.46 -4.72 14.08
N ALA A 145 5.26 -4.19 12.88
CA ALA A 145 6.19 -4.45 11.77
C ALA A 145 7.58 -3.82 11.99
N THR A 146 7.64 -2.65 12.61
CA THR A 146 8.92 -2.03 13.01
C THR A 146 9.60 -2.82 14.12
N GLU A 147 8.86 -3.28 15.13
CA GLU A 147 9.41 -4.10 16.22
C GLU A 147 9.96 -5.45 15.72
N LEU A 148 9.27 -6.08 14.77
CA LEU A 148 9.73 -7.31 14.11
C LEU A 148 10.91 -7.06 13.14
N GLY A 149 11.28 -5.80 12.89
CA GLY A 149 12.34 -5.40 11.98
C GLY A 149 12.01 -5.68 10.52
N TYR A 150 10.73 -5.69 10.13
CA TYR A 150 10.33 -5.78 8.73
C TYR A 150 10.57 -4.45 8.00
N LEU A 151 10.51 -3.34 8.72
CA LEU A 151 10.79 -2.00 8.22
C LEU A 151 11.92 -1.42 9.06
N THR A 152 13.03 -1.03 8.42
CA THR A 152 14.17 -0.45 9.14
C THR A 152 13.87 0.99 9.59
N ASP A 153 13.20 1.77 8.74
CA ASP A 153 12.64 3.07 9.10
C ASP A 153 11.39 3.36 8.24
N VAL A 154 10.52 4.22 8.73
CA VAL A 154 9.38 4.76 7.98
C VAL A 154 9.37 6.28 8.09
N VAL A 155 9.61 6.94 6.96
CA VAL A 155 9.82 8.38 6.87
C VAL A 155 8.62 9.03 6.22
N CYS A 156 7.94 9.91 6.97
CA CYS A 156 6.93 10.78 6.40
C CYS A 156 7.63 11.95 5.68
N LEU A 157 7.47 12.06 4.36
CA LEU A 157 8.15 13.08 3.54
C LEU A 157 7.80 14.52 3.98
N TYR A 158 6.61 14.73 4.53
CA TYR A 158 6.14 16.03 4.98
C TYR A 158 6.44 16.34 6.45
N ASP A 159 7.10 15.43 7.17
CA ASP A 159 7.55 15.65 8.55
C ASP A 159 9.07 15.92 8.58
N PRO A 160 9.50 17.17 8.87
CA PRO A 160 10.93 17.52 8.91
C PRO A 160 11.73 16.69 9.92
N SER A 161 11.12 16.28 11.03
CA SER A 161 11.80 15.45 12.03
C SER A 161 12.06 14.04 11.49
N ALA A 162 11.14 13.52 10.67
CA ALA A 162 11.29 12.24 10.00
C ALA A 162 12.32 12.31 8.88
N THR A 163 12.29 13.33 8.02
CA THR A 163 13.27 13.46 6.94
C THR A 163 14.67 13.75 7.45
N ALA A 164 14.83 14.42 8.59
CA ALA A 164 16.13 14.59 9.25
C ALA A 164 16.78 13.24 9.63
N ARG A 165 15.99 12.20 9.88
CA ARG A 165 16.51 10.86 10.19
C ARG A 165 17.26 10.23 9.02
N LEU A 166 16.94 10.62 7.79
CA LEU A 166 17.62 10.12 6.59
C LEU A 166 19.11 10.53 6.53
N LYS A 167 19.48 11.61 7.23
CA LYS A 167 20.89 12.06 7.32
C LYS A 167 21.78 11.16 8.17
N ARG A 168 21.20 10.18 8.87
CA ARG A 168 21.96 9.22 9.67
C ARG A 168 22.49 8.04 8.85
N TRP A 169 22.00 7.90 7.62
CA TRP A 169 22.48 6.90 6.68
C TRP A 169 23.72 7.38 5.99
#